data_AF-A0A6P4E5Y4-F1
#
_entry.id   AF-A0A6P4E5Y4-F1
#
_cell.length_a   1.000
_cell.length_b   1.000
_cell.length_c   1.000
_cell.angle_alpha   90.00
_cell.angle_beta   90.00
_cell.angle_gamma   90.00
#
_symmetry.space_group_name_H-M   'P 1'
#
loop_
_entity.id
_entity.type
_entity.pdbx_description
1 polymer ?
#
loop_
_entity_poly.entity_id
_entity_poly.type
_entity_poly.pdbx_seq_one_letter_code
_entity_poly.pdbx_strand_id
1 'polypeptide(L)'
;MIIQMMPSGLLVFAFALSLASASPKGDSLLELRKLMRQQDESSSIAATEQFNKDIADWAKGLEQLGLDMAEFVEKCRLPGSHCQQRRVLRQLRVLRRGYTDLRARLEALEVKYVDRVSDQNAMDDSLRKTKNVLKQYDEAFKTINTKTYKLVDQ
;
A
#
# COMPACT_ATOMS: atom_id res chain seq x y z
N MET A 1 7.78 -34.05 -33.94
CA MET A 1 9.18 -33.73 -34.26
C MET A 1 9.40 -32.27 -33.93
N ILE A 2 10.28 -32.01 -32.97
CA ILE A 2 10.42 -30.74 -32.23
C ILE A 2 11.30 -29.79 -33.06
N ILE A 3 10.82 -28.58 -33.34
CA ILE A 3 11.67 -27.48 -33.83
C ILE A 3 12.11 -26.68 -32.60
N GLN A 4 13.41 -26.77 -32.29
CA GLN A 4 14.05 -26.14 -31.16
C GLN A 4 14.01 -24.61 -31.25
N MET A 5 13.57 -23.99 -30.15
CA MET A 5 13.86 -22.61 -29.77
C MET A 5 15.38 -22.43 -29.67
N MET A 6 15.93 -21.45 -30.39
CA MET A 6 17.28 -20.95 -30.12
C MET A 6 17.24 -19.90 -29.00
N PRO A 7 18.26 -19.85 -28.12
CA PRO A 7 18.25 -19.02 -26.92
C PRO A 7 18.73 -17.60 -27.24
N SER A 8 17.90 -16.61 -26.90
CA SER A 8 18.20 -15.17 -27.00
C SER A 8 19.30 -14.67 -26.04
N GLY A 9 20.20 -15.54 -25.58
CA GLY A 9 21.20 -15.26 -24.54
C GLY A 9 22.59 -14.86 -25.04
N LEU A 10 22.85 -14.90 -26.35
CA LEU A 10 24.20 -14.67 -26.91
C LEU A 10 24.48 -13.24 -27.37
N LEU A 11 23.47 -12.36 -27.44
CA LEU A 11 23.65 -10.99 -27.93
C LEU A 11 24.15 -9.99 -26.87
N VAL A 12 24.14 -10.34 -25.58
CA VAL A 12 24.58 -9.45 -24.50
C VAL A 12 26.11 -9.49 -24.29
N PHE A 13 26.78 -10.58 -24.67
CA PHE A 13 28.22 -10.73 -24.46
C PHE A 13 29.10 -10.04 -25.52
N ALA A 14 28.57 -9.77 -26.73
CA ALA A 14 29.35 -9.11 -27.78
C ALA A 14 29.58 -7.61 -27.51
N PHE A 15 28.72 -6.96 -26.72
CA PHE A 15 28.89 -5.55 -26.36
C PHE A 15 29.98 -5.37 -25.29
N ALA A 16 30.17 -6.34 -24.39
CA ALA A 16 31.17 -6.26 -23.32
C ALA A 16 32.62 -6.41 -23.84
N LEU A 17 32.84 -7.18 -24.92
CA LEU A 17 34.19 -7.44 -25.45
C LEU A 17 34.70 -6.38 -26.43
N SER A 18 33.85 -5.50 -26.96
CA SER A 18 34.27 -4.42 -27.86
C SER A 18 34.74 -3.15 -27.12
N LEU A 19 34.55 -3.08 -25.80
CA LEU A 19 34.96 -1.95 -24.95
C LEU A 19 36.35 -2.11 -24.33
N ALA A 20 37.02 -3.25 -24.51
CA ALA A 20 38.30 -3.55 -23.84
C ALA A 20 39.54 -2.98 -24.56
N SER A 21 39.40 -2.38 -25.74
CA SER A 21 40.55 -1.94 -26.57
C SER A 21 40.60 -0.44 -26.88
N ALA A 22 39.81 0.39 -26.19
CA ALA A 22 39.98 1.84 -26.24
C ALA A 22 39.99 2.35 -24.80
N SER A 23 41.14 2.85 -24.34
CA SER A 23 41.24 3.60 -23.08
C SER A 23 40.63 4.99 -23.28
N PRO A 24 39.52 5.37 -22.61
CA PRO A 24 39.14 6.77 -22.43
C PRO A 24 39.44 7.16 -20.98
N LYS A 25 40.36 8.11 -20.84
CA LYS A 25 40.66 8.86 -19.61
C LYS A 25 39.36 9.28 -18.92
N GLY A 26 39.22 9.00 -17.62
CA GLY A 26 38.44 9.71 -16.57
C GLY A 26 37.00 10.16 -16.82
N ASP A 27 36.71 10.84 -17.93
CA ASP A 27 35.45 11.52 -18.24
C ASP A 27 34.32 10.56 -18.58
N SER A 28 34.61 9.40 -19.19
CA SER A 28 33.60 8.39 -19.53
C SER A 28 32.93 7.79 -18.29
N LEU A 29 33.68 7.56 -17.21
CA LEU A 29 33.11 7.07 -15.94
C LEU A 29 32.34 8.16 -15.21
N LEU A 30 32.75 9.42 -15.37
CA LEU A 30 32.09 10.57 -14.77
C LEU A 30 30.73 10.83 -15.44
N GLU A 31 30.66 10.74 -16.77
CA GLU A 31 29.41 10.79 -17.52
C GLU A 31 28.49 9.59 -17.24
N LEU A 32 29.03 8.36 -17.15
CA LEU A 32 28.26 7.19 -16.72
C LEU A 32 27.64 7.41 -15.33
N ARG A 33 28.40 7.95 -14.38
CA ARG A 33 27.92 8.24 -13.03
C ARG A 33 26.84 9.32 -13.00
N LYS A 34 26.92 10.33 -13.89
CA LYS A 34 25.86 11.34 -14.06
C LYS A 34 24.58 10.71 -14.61
N LEU A 35 24.70 9.87 -15.65
CA LEU A 35 23.55 9.17 -16.24
C LEU A 35 22.88 8.23 -15.24
N MET A 36 23.67 7.48 -14.46
CA MET A 36 23.15 6.64 -13.37
C MET A 36 22.40 7.47 -12.33
N ARG A 37 22.95 8.62 -11.90
CA ARG A 37 22.25 9.52 -10.95
C ARG A 37 20.95 10.08 -11.53
N GLN A 38 20.92 10.46 -12.79
CA GLN A 38 19.70 10.93 -13.46
C GLN A 38 18.65 9.82 -13.59
N GLN A 39 19.09 8.59 -13.86
CA GLN A 39 18.22 7.42 -13.91
C GLN A 39 17.67 7.08 -12.52
N ASP A 40 18.51 7.13 -11.48
CA ASP A 40 18.08 6.91 -10.09
C ASP A 40 17.08 7.98 -9.65
N GLU A 41 17.35 9.26 -9.95
CA GLU A 41 16.46 10.38 -9.61
C GLU A 41 15.10 10.28 -10.31
N SER A 42 15.09 10.02 -11.62
CA SER A 42 13.85 9.82 -12.38
C SER A 42 13.05 8.61 -11.90
N SER A 43 13.73 7.51 -11.53
CA SER A 43 13.07 6.33 -10.95
C SER A 43 12.45 6.63 -9.59
N SER A 44 13.10 7.46 -8.79
CA SER A 44 12.65 7.84 -7.46
C SER A 44 11.46 8.80 -7.50
N ILE A 45 11.44 9.73 -8.47
CA ILE A 45 10.28 10.60 -8.74
C ILE A 45 9.07 9.76 -9.15
N ALA A 46 9.25 8.82 -10.09
CA ALA A 46 8.19 7.92 -10.52
C ALA A 46 7.67 7.03 -9.37
N ALA A 47 8.56 6.56 -8.50
CA ALA A 47 8.18 5.80 -7.31
C ALA A 47 7.36 6.64 -6.32
N THR A 48 7.69 7.93 -6.17
CA THR A 48 6.98 8.88 -5.30
C THR A 48 5.56 9.14 -5.81
N GLU A 49 5.41 9.40 -7.10
CA GLU A 49 4.10 9.58 -7.73
C GLU A 49 3.22 8.34 -7.57
N GLN A 50 3.79 7.15 -7.79
CA GLN A 50 3.06 5.91 -7.63
C GLN A 50 2.71 5.60 -6.17
N PHE A 51 3.59 5.93 -5.21
CA PHE A 51 3.27 5.83 -3.79
C PHE A 51 2.07 6.71 -3.43
N ASN A 52 2.06 7.97 -3.87
CA ASN A 52 0.96 8.90 -3.62
C ASN A 52 -0.37 8.40 -4.20
N LYS A 53 -0.33 7.77 -5.37
CA LYS A 53 -1.51 7.15 -5.97
C LYS A 53 -1.97 5.93 -5.16
N ASP A 54 -1.06 5.03 -4.82
CA ASP A 54 -1.37 3.81 -4.09
C ASP A 54 -1.92 4.10 -2.68
N ILE A 55 -1.38 5.11 -1.98
CA ILE A 55 -1.87 5.52 -0.66
C ILE A 55 -3.24 6.22 -0.75
N ALA A 56 -3.48 6.99 -1.82
CA ALA A 56 -4.79 7.59 -2.08
C ALA A 56 -5.86 6.52 -2.39
N ASP A 57 -5.52 5.50 -3.17
CA ASP A 57 -6.42 4.38 -3.44
C ASP A 57 -6.66 3.54 -2.19
N TRP A 58 -5.64 3.35 -1.34
CA TRP A 58 -5.81 2.77 -0.01
C TRP A 58 -6.79 3.58 0.85
N ALA A 59 -6.69 4.92 0.82
CA ALA A 59 -7.55 5.81 1.61
C ALA A 59 -9.02 5.73 1.21
N LYS A 60 -9.33 5.53 -0.08
CA LYS A 60 -10.71 5.26 -0.55
C LYS A 60 -11.29 4.00 0.09
N GLY A 61 -10.47 2.96 0.28
CA GLY A 61 -10.91 1.75 0.95
C GLY A 61 -11.24 1.99 2.43
N LEU A 62 -10.47 2.85 3.11
CA LEU A 62 -10.77 3.27 4.48
C LEU A 62 -12.07 4.10 4.55
N GLU A 63 -12.25 5.04 3.62
CA GLU A 63 -13.49 5.82 3.53
C GLU A 63 -14.72 4.90 3.37
N GLN A 64 -14.63 3.91 2.47
CA GLN A 64 -15.70 2.93 2.29
C GLN A 64 -15.99 2.14 3.57
N LEU A 65 -14.97 1.71 4.31
CA LEU A 65 -15.17 1.02 5.60
C LEU A 65 -15.91 1.92 6.60
N GLY A 66 -15.59 3.22 6.62
CA GLY A 66 -16.29 4.20 7.45
C GLY A 66 -17.75 4.38 7.03
N LEU A 67 -18.03 4.45 5.73
CA LEU A 67 -19.39 4.53 5.19
C LEU A 67 -20.21 3.29 5.53
N ASP A 68 -19.65 2.09 5.36
CA ASP A 68 -20.31 0.82 5.69
C ASP A 68 -20.68 0.75 7.19
N MET A 69 -19.80 1.28 8.05
CA MET A 69 -20.05 1.37 9.48
C MET A 69 -21.15 2.37 9.80
N ALA A 70 -21.12 3.56 9.20
CA ALA A 70 -22.13 4.60 9.39
C ALA A 70 -23.52 4.14 8.92
N GLU A 71 -23.60 3.52 7.74
CA GLU A 71 -24.83 2.97 7.19
C GLU A 71 -25.44 1.91 8.12
N PHE A 72 -24.59 1.03 8.68
CA PHE A 72 -25.04 0.06 9.64
C PHE A 72 -25.60 0.69 10.92
N VAL A 73 -24.91 1.71 11.45
CA VAL A 73 -25.36 2.43 12.65
C VAL A 73 -26.71 3.11 12.41
N GLU A 74 -26.89 3.81 11.28
CA GLU A 74 -28.17 4.44 10.96
C GLU A 74 -29.31 3.41 10.88
N LYS A 75 -29.07 2.24 10.25
CA LYS A 75 -30.05 1.15 10.21
C LYS A 75 -30.41 0.60 11.60
N CYS A 76 -29.49 0.63 12.56
CA CYS A 76 -29.74 0.22 13.94
C CYS A 76 -30.34 1.33 14.82
N ARG A 77 -30.26 2.59 14.42
CA ARG A 77 -30.74 3.73 15.22
C ARG A 77 -32.23 4.02 14.98
N LEU A 78 -32.77 3.60 13.83
CA LEU A 78 -34.16 3.87 13.46
C LEU A 78 -35.15 3.27 14.48
N PRO A 79 -36.20 4.01 14.89
CA PRO A 79 -37.26 3.48 15.74
C PRO A 79 -37.89 2.21 15.14
N GLY A 80 -38.09 1.18 15.97
CA GLY A 80 -38.61 -0.11 15.52
C GLY A 80 -37.59 -0.99 14.79
N SER A 81 -36.33 -0.57 14.69
CA SER A 81 -35.27 -1.44 14.18
C SER A 81 -34.98 -2.58 15.16
N HIS A 82 -35.10 -3.82 14.70
CA HIS A 82 -34.66 -4.99 15.46
C HIS A 82 -33.17 -5.23 15.24
N CYS A 83 -32.32 -4.27 15.61
CA CYS A 83 -30.90 -4.58 15.77
C CYS A 83 -30.77 -5.46 17.00
N GLN A 84 -30.51 -6.75 16.78
CA GLN A 84 -30.21 -7.71 17.85
C GLN A 84 -28.71 -7.83 18.02
N GLN A 85 -28.25 -8.19 19.22
CA GLN A 85 -26.83 -8.31 19.54
C GLN A 85 -26.09 -9.19 18.52
N ARG A 86 -26.70 -10.30 18.10
CA ARG A 86 -26.16 -11.22 17.09
C ARG A 86 -25.91 -10.55 15.74
N ARG A 87 -26.79 -9.63 15.32
CA ARG A 87 -26.66 -8.88 14.06
C ARG A 87 -25.50 -7.90 14.12
N VAL A 88 -25.39 -7.17 15.23
CA VAL A 88 -24.27 -6.25 15.48
C VAL A 88 -22.93 -6.98 15.50
N LEU A 89 -22.83 -8.10 16.23
CA LEU A 89 -21.60 -8.90 16.27
C LEU A 89 -21.25 -9.53 14.92
N ARG A 90 -22.24 -9.82 14.07
CA ARG A 90 -22.00 -10.31 12.71
C ARG A 90 -21.45 -9.19 11.83
N GLN A 91 -22.06 -8.01 11.85
CA GLN A 91 -21.58 -6.87 11.08
C GLN A 91 -20.19 -6.44 11.52
N LEU A 92 -19.94 -6.42 12.84
CA LEU A 92 -18.64 -6.09 13.40
C LEU A 92 -17.55 -7.03 12.88
N ARG A 93 -17.85 -8.33 12.74
CA ARG A 93 -16.92 -9.30 12.14
C ARG A 93 -16.61 -9.00 10.67
N VAL A 94 -17.60 -8.52 9.90
CA VAL A 94 -17.39 -8.13 8.49
C VAL A 94 -16.51 -6.89 8.41
N LEU A 95 -16.84 -5.84 9.17
CA LEU A 95 -16.04 -4.60 9.23
C LEU A 95 -14.61 -4.88 9.68
N ARG A 96 -14.43 -5.78 10.66
CA ARG A 96 -13.10 -6.16 11.16
C ARG A 96 -12.26 -6.91 10.13
N ARG A 97 -12.88 -7.67 9.23
CA ARG A 97 -12.17 -8.27 8.08
C ARG A 97 -11.69 -7.19 7.12
N GLY A 98 -12.57 -6.27 6.71
CA GLY A 98 -12.19 -5.15 5.85
C GLY A 98 -11.07 -4.29 6.44
N TYR A 99 -11.13 -4.02 7.75
CA TYR A 99 -10.04 -3.39 8.49
C TYR A 99 -8.73 -4.17 8.42
N THR A 100 -8.77 -5.49 8.63
CA THR A 100 -7.57 -6.35 8.60
C THR A 100 -6.95 -6.34 7.21
N ASP A 101 -7.78 -6.38 6.16
CA ASP A 101 -7.33 -6.30 4.76
C ASP A 101 -6.68 -4.94 4.46
N LEU A 102 -7.27 -3.83 4.92
CA LEU A 102 -6.68 -2.49 4.78
C LEU A 102 -5.33 -2.39 5.49
N ARG A 103 -5.23 -2.94 6.71
CA ARG A 103 -3.97 -2.97 7.45
C ARG A 103 -2.89 -3.74 6.67
N ALA A 104 -3.20 -4.94 6.19
CA ALA A 104 -2.25 -5.75 5.42
C ALA A 104 -1.82 -5.05 4.12
N ARG A 105 -2.73 -4.37 3.43
CA ARG A 105 -2.40 -3.56 2.24
C ARG A 105 -1.48 -2.41 2.57
N LEU A 106 -1.68 -1.72 3.70
CA LEU A 106 -0.79 -0.65 4.14
C LEU A 106 0.63 -1.15 4.45
N GLU A 107 0.73 -2.29 5.15
CA GLU A 107 2.01 -2.95 5.43
C GLU A 107 2.71 -3.37 4.13
N ALA A 108 1.95 -3.85 3.13
CA ALA A 108 2.50 -4.15 1.80
C ALA A 108 2.97 -2.91 1.03
N LEU A 109 2.28 -1.77 1.16
CA LEU A 109 2.71 -0.50 0.57
C LEU A 109 4.03 -0.01 1.19
N GLU A 110 4.15 -0.08 2.51
CA GLU A 110 5.40 0.25 3.21
C GLU A 110 6.57 -0.58 2.66
N VAL A 111 6.45 -1.91 2.65
CA VAL A 111 7.49 -2.79 2.12
C VAL A 111 7.81 -2.52 0.64
N LYS A 112 6.80 -2.17 -0.16
CA LYS A 112 6.96 -1.89 -1.59
C LYS A 112 7.79 -0.62 -1.87
N TYR A 113 7.72 0.39 -1.00
CA TYR A 113 8.24 1.74 -1.27
C TYR A 113 9.40 2.20 -0.38
N VAL A 114 9.68 1.48 0.72
CA VAL A 114 10.90 1.65 1.50
C VAL A 114 12.12 1.66 0.57
N ASP A 115 12.98 2.65 0.77
CA ASP A 115 14.20 2.93 -0.02
C ASP A 115 14.00 3.23 -1.51
N ARG A 116 12.75 3.33 -2.00
CA ARG A 116 12.45 3.65 -3.42
C ARG A 116 11.95 5.08 -3.63
N VAL A 117 11.30 5.65 -2.61
CA VAL A 117 10.81 7.04 -2.59
C VAL A 117 11.95 7.97 -2.19
N SER A 118 12.04 9.14 -2.83
CA SER A 118 13.13 10.10 -2.59
C SER A 118 13.04 10.73 -1.19
N ASP A 119 11.82 11.11 -0.80
CA ASP A 119 11.51 11.65 0.52
C ASP A 119 10.94 10.56 1.43
N GLN A 120 11.85 9.78 2.03
CA GLN A 120 11.49 8.74 3.00
C GLN A 120 10.79 9.31 4.23
N ASN A 121 11.15 10.52 4.68
CA ASN A 121 10.52 11.14 5.84
C ASN A 121 9.04 11.47 5.57
N ALA A 122 8.73 12.03 4.39
CA ALA A 122 7.34 12.30 4.00
C ALA A 122 6.51 11.02 3.82
N MET A 123 7.12 9.95 3.28
CA MET A 123 6.51 8.63 3.18
C MET A 123 6.19 8.07 4.58
N ASP A 124 7.17 8.05 5.48
CA ASP A 124 7.03 7.56 6.85
C ASP A 124 5.99 8.34 7.65
N ASP A 125 5.96 9.67 7.47
CA ASP A 125 4.95 10.54 8.08
C ASP A 125 3.53 10.20 7.60
N SER A 126 3.38 9.94 6.29
CA SER A 126 2.10 9.55 5.69
C SER A 126 1.65 8.17 6.17
N LEU A 127 2.56 7.20 6.22
CA LEU A 127 2.30 5.86 6.75
C LEU A 127 1.95 5.92 8.24
N ARG A 128 2.66 6.73 9.03
CA ARG A 128 2.39 6.91 10.47
C ARG A 128 1.01 7.49 10.73
N LYS A 129 0.61 8.55 10.03
CA LYS A 129 -0.74 9.11 10.12
C LYS A 129 -1.79 8.04 9.80
N THR A 130 -1.55 7.28 8.74
CA THR A 130 -2.44 6.23 8.29
C THR A 130 -2.58 5.09 9.31
N LYS A 131 -1.47 4.61 9.88
CA LYS A 131 -1.44 3.62 10.97
C LYS A 131 -2.19 4.12 12.21
N ASN A 132 -2.08 5.40 12.54
CA ASN A 132 -2.83 6.00 13.66
C ASN A 132 -4.34 5.96 13.43
N VAL A 133 -4.81 6.25 12.22
CA VAL A 133 -6.25 6.14 11.90
C VAL A 133 -6.74 4.70 12.02
N LEU A 134 -5.97 3.72 11.50
CA LEU A 134 -6.29 2.30 11.69
C LEU A 134 -6.36 1.91 13.19
N LYS A 135 -5.48 2.46 14.02
CA LYS A 135 -5.52 2.20 15.47
C LYS A 135 -6.84 2.70 16.09
N GLN A 136 -7.34 3.86 15.69
CA GLN A 136 -8.63 4.38 16.15
C GLN A 136 -9.80 3.46 15.78
N TYR A 137 -9.79 2.90 14.56
CA TYR A 137 -10.79 1.92 14.15
C TYR A 137 -10.74 0.63 14.99
N ASP A 138 -9.55 0.10 15.29
CA ASP A 138 -9.41 -1.08 16.14
C ASP A 138 -9.92 -0.82 17.57
N GLU A 139 -9.61 0.34 18.13
CA GLU A 139 -10.12 0.78 19.44
C GLU A 139 -11.65 0.92 19.44
N ALA A 140 -12.23 1.47 18.38
CA ALA A 140 -13.68 1.55 18.20
C ALA A 140 -14.31 0.14 18.13
N PHE A 141 -13.74 -0.77 17.34
CA PHE A 141 -14.25 -2.14 17.25
C PHE A 141 -14.15 -2.90 18.58
N LYS A 142 -13.04 -2.75 19.32
CA LYS A 142 -12.88 -3.31 20.67
C LYS A 142 -13.95 -2.77 21.63
N THR A 143 -14.19 -1.46 21.58
CA THR A 143 -15.20 -0.80 22.42
C THR A 143 -16.61 -1.32 22.10
N ILE A 144 -16.98 -1.37 20.83
CA ILE A 144 -18.28 -1.90 20.39
C ILE A 144 -18.43 -3.34 20.82
N ASN A 145 -17.45 -4.20 20.54
CA ASN A 145 -17.50 -5.63 20.91
C ASN A 145 -17.73 -5.82 22.42
N THR A 146 -17.04 -5.01 23.24
CA THR A 146 -17.13 -5.08 24.70
C THR A 146 -18.45 -4.55 25.21
N LYS A 147 -19.03 -3.52 24.57
CA LYS A 147 -20.25 -2.85 25.02
C LYS A 147 -21.50 -3.27 24.27
N THR A 148 -21.42 -4.23 23.33
CA THR A 148 -22.54 -4.58 22.43
C THR A 148 -23.79 -4.97 23.22
N TYR A 149 -23.65 -5.72 24.32
CA TYR A 149 -24.79 -6.11 25.16
C TYR A 149 -25.53 -4.90 25.78
N LYS A 150 -24.86 -3.77 26.02
CA LYS A 150 -25.49 -2.53 26.53
C LYS A 150 -26.13 -1.68 25.44
N LEU A 151 -25.70 -1.87 24.19
CA LEU A 151 -26.07 -1.02 23.06
C LEU A 151 -27.29 -1.53 22.31
N VAL A 152 -27.76 -2.74 22.62
CA VAL A 152 -28.71 -3.49 21.77
C VAL A 152 -29.92 -4.03 22.52
N ASP A 153 -29.91 -3.98 23.86
CA ASP A 153 -31.05 -4.30 24.73
C ASP A 153 -31.78 -3.03 25.25
N GLN A 154 -31.72 -1.93 24.49
CA GLN A 154 -32.48 -0.69 24.75
C GLN A 154 -33.65 -0.55 23.78
#